data_AF-A0A385Q3R1-F1
#
_entry.id   AF-A0A385Q3R1-F1
#
_cell.length_a   1.000
_cell.length_b   1.000
_cell.length_c   1.000
_cell.angle_alpha   90.00
_cell.angle_beta   90.00
_cell.angle_gamma   90.00
#
_symmetry.space_group_name_H-M   'P 1'
#
loop_
_entity.id
_entity.type
_entity.pdbx_description
1 polymer ?
#
loop_
_entity_poly.entity_id
_entity_poly.type
_entity_poly.pdbx_seq_one_letter_code
_entity_poly.pdbx_strand_id
1 'polypeptide(L)'
;MYIPKHKVAIFVNRCFWHMNENCRYASIPKNNHDFWKSKLEGNVQRDKQDYIKLENMGINVIVVLGCEIKQMMKDKMIEQEKADNLANYIFFYAKIRIMARLFSPIVIFHSQILQNGYEKSS
;
A
#
# COMPACT_ATOMS: atom_id res chain seq x y z
N MET A 1 -3.26 -10.64 -2.75
CA MET A 1 -2.37 -11.21 -3.79
C MET A 1 -1.01 -10.53 -3.69
N TYR A 2 0.10 -11.24 -3.89
CA TYR A 2 1.44 -10.64 -3.87
C TYR A 2 2.17 -10.95 -5.19
N ILE A 3 2.84 -9.95 -5.76
CA ILE A 3 3.59 -10.03 -7.02
C ILE A 3 5.07 -9.76 -6.71
N PRO A 4 5.89 -10.81 -6.46
CA PRO A 4 7.25 -10.66 -5.95
C PRO A 4 8.18 -9.86 -6.87
N LYS A 5 8.09 -10.08 -8.19
CA LYS A 5 8.91 -9.40 -9.20
C LYS A 5 8.81 -7.87 -9.10
N HIS A 6 7.63 -7.37 -8.75
CA HIS A 6 7.35 -5.94 -8.62
C HIS A 6 7.32 -5.46 -7.17
N LYS A 7 7.45 -6.36 -6.20
CA LYS A 7 7.23 -6.10 -4.77
C LYS A 7 5.91 -5.35 -4.54
N VAL A 8 4.82 -5.88 -5.08
CA VAL A 8 3.48 -5.30 -4.96
C VAL A 8 2.56 -6.26 -4.23
N ALA A 9 1.90 -5.79 -3.18
CA ALA A 9 0.81 -6.47 -2.51
C ALA A 9 -0.52 -5.81 -2.89
N ILE A 10 -1.44 -6.60 -3.46
CA ILE A 10 -2.77 -6.17 -3.87
C ILE A 10 -3.80 -6.73 -2.89
N PHE A 11 -4.56 -5.86 -2.25
CA PHE A 11 -5.68 -6.17 -1.38
C PHE A 11 -6.99 -5.95 -2.12
N VAL A 12 -7.93 -6.88 -1.96
CA VAL A 12 -9.29 -6.75 -2.49
C VAL A 12 -10.24 -6.64 -1.31
N ASN A 13 -10.63 -5.41 -0.99
CA ASN A 13 -11.31 -5.08 0.25
C ASN A 13 -12.81 -4.90 0.02
N ARG A 14 -13.63 -5.66 0.74
CA ARG A 14 -15.08 -5.42 0.76
C ARG A 14 -15.37 -4.15 1.56
N CYS A 15 -16.09 -3.20 0.97
CA CYS A 15 -16.32 -1.86 1.55
C CYS A 15 -16.83 -1.89 3.00
N PHE A 16 -17.74 -2.82 3.31
CA PHE A 16 -18.30 -2.96 4.65
C PHE A 16 -17.24 -3.20 5.73
N TRP A 17 -16.27 -4.08 5.49
CA TRP A 17 -15.29 -4.48 6.51
C TRP A 17 -14.18 -3.46 6.73
N HIS A 18 -13.90 -2.67 5.69
CA HIS A 18 -12.74 -1.77 5.63
C HIS A 18 -13.15 -0.30 5.57
N MET A 19 -14.43 -0.01 5.76
CA MET A 19 -15.03 1.33 5.91
C MET A 19 -14.45 2.39 4.99
N ASN A 20 -14.48 2.13 3.68
CA ASN A 20 -13.98 3.10 2.73
C ASN A 20 -14.83 4.39 2.74
N GLU A 21 -14.18 5.54 2.52
CA GLU A 21 -14.82 6.85 2.62
C GLU A 21 -15.85 7.08 1.50
N ASN A 22 -16.92 7.80 1.81
CA ASN A 22 -17.95 8.22 0.84
C ASN A 22 -18.61 7.07 0.04
N CYS A 23 -18.69 5.86 0.61
CA CYS A 23 -19.31 4.72 -0.03
C CYS A 23 -20.57 4.24 0.68
N ARG A 24 -21.66 4.16 -0.09
CA ARG A 24 -22.94 3.62 0.39
C ARG A 24 -22.91 2.17 0.88
N TYR A 25 -21.84 1.42 0.58
CA TYR A 25 -21.65 0.03 1.03
C TYR A 25 -20.80 -0.08 2.30
N ALA A 26 -20.35 1.06 2.85
CA ALA A 26 -19.54 1.18 4.05
C ALA A 26 -20.35 1.92 5.13
N SER A 27 -21.40 1.28 5.65
CA SER A 27 -22.25 1.83 6.71
C SER A 27 -22.23 0.96 7.96
N ILE A 28 -22.28 1.63 9.12
CA ILE A 28 -22.37 0.94 10.41
C ILE A 28 -23.83 0.53 10.63
N PRO A 29 -24.12 -0.76 10.91
CA PRO A 29 -25.47 -1.21 11.21
C PRO A 29 -26.03 -0.52 12.47
N LYS A 30 -27.34 -0.22 12.46
CA LYS A 30 -28.03 0.35 13.62
C LYS A 30 -28.15 -0.64 14.78
N ASN A 31 -28.35 -1.92 14.47
CA ASN A 31 -28.46 -2.97 15.48
C ASN A 31 -27.07 -3.36 15.98
N ASN A 32 -26.90 -3.41 17.31
CA ASN A 32 -25.61 -3.68 17.95
C ASN A 32 -24.51 -2.69 17.52
N HIS A 33 -24.89 -1.41 17.42
CA HIS A 33 -24.09 -0.35 16.83
C HIS A 33 -22.67 -0.26 17.44
N ASP A 34 -22.55 -0.26 18.76
CA ASP A 34 -21.25 -0.04 19.42
C ASP A 34 -20.26 -1.18 19.17
N PHE A 35 -20.77 -2.42 19.14
CA PHE A 35 -19.98 -3.57 18.72
C PHE A 35 -19.48 -3.42 17.29
N TRP A 36 -20.37 -3.06 16.35
CA TRP A 36 -20.00 -2.92 14.95
C TRP A 36 -19.04 -1.77 14.73
N LYS A 37 -19.29 -0.62 15.36
CA LYS A 37 -18.41 0.54 15.29
C LYS A 37 -16.99 0.16 15.75
N SER A 38 -16.86 -0.39 16.95
CA SER A 38 -15.56 -0.82 17.49
C SER A 38 -14.87 -1.87 16.60
N LYS A 39 -15.61 -2.87 16.10
CA LYS A 39 -15.07 -3.89 15.20
C LYS A 39 -14.56 -3.31 13.88
N LEU A 40 -15.34 -2.43 13.25
CA LEU A 40 -15.03 -1.86 11.94
C LEU A 40 -13.89 -0.85 12.05
N GLU A 41 -13.88 0.00 13.07
CA GLU A 41 -12.74 0.89 13.38
C GLU A 41 -11.46 0.08 13.65
N GLY A 42 -11.57 -1.03 14.39
CA GLY A 42 -10.46 -1.95 14.62
C GLY A 42 -9.93 -2.63 13.35
N ASN A 43 -10.78 -2.89 12.35
CA ASN A 43 -10.34 -3.38 11.05
C ASN A 43 -9.54 -2.32 10.31
N VAL A 44 -10.08 -1.10 10.20
CA VAL A 44 -9.41 0.03 9.53
C VAL A 44 -8.05 0.31 10.16
N GLN A 45 -7.96 0.28 11.49
CA GLN A 45 -6.71 0.50 12.19
C GLN A 45 -5.67 -0.60 11.90
N ARG A 46 -6.09 -1.86 11.81
CA ARG A 46 -5.22 -2.98 11.45
C ARG A 46 -4.75 -2.88 10.00
N ASP A 47 -5.64 -2.55 9.07
CA ASP A 47 -5.28 -2.32 7.66
C ASP A 47 -4.17 -1.28 7.55
N LYS A 48 -4.32 -0.12 8.22
CA LYS A 48 -3.31 0.94 8.24
C LYS A 48 -1.95 0.42 8.76
N GLN A 49 -1.96 -0.32 9.86
CA GLN A 49 -0.74 -0.87 10.45
C GLN A 49 -0.05 -1.85 9.50
N ASP A 50 -0.82 -2.73 8.84
CA ASP A 50 -0.28 -3.74 7.95
C ASP A 50 0.24 -3.13 6.65
N TYR A 51 -0.42 -2.08 6.13
CA TYR A 51 0.06 -1.35 4.96
C TYR A 51 1.40 -0.66 5.25
N ILE A 52 1.50 0.05 6.38
CA ILE A 52 2.75 0.70 6.81
C ILE A 52 3.88 -0.33 6.95
N LYS A 53 3.62 -1.50 7.55
CA LYS A 53 4.64 -2.56 7.69
C LYS A 53 5.13 -3.05 6.32
N LEU A 54 4.23 -3.27 5.38
CA LEU A 54 4.60 -3.70 4.02
C LEU A 54 5.41 -2.63 3.29
N GLU A 55 4.97 -1.37 3.38
CA GLU A 55 5.68 -0.23 2.78
C GLU A 55 7.09 -0.08 3.35
N ASN A 56 7.27 -0.26 4.67
CA ASN A 56 8.58 -0.25 5.32
C ASN A 56 9.49 -1.41 4.87
N MET A 57 8.92 -2.54 4.43
CA MET A 57 9.67 -3.63 3.78
C MET A 57 9.97 -3.34 2.30
N GLY A 58 9.60 -2.16 1.82
CA GLY A 58 9.68 -1.74 0.44
C GLY A 58 8.73 -2.51 -0.47
N ILE A 59 7.57 -2.93 0.05
CA ILE A 59 6.48 -3.53 -0.72
C ILE A 59 5.42 -2.46 -0.97
N ASN A 60 5.12 -2.19 -2.23
CA ASN A 60 4.05 -1.25 -2.60
C ASN A 60 2.69 -1.89 -2.33
N VAL A 61 1.80 -1.17 -1.67
CA VAL A 61 0.46 -1.63 -1.34
C VAL A 61 -0.54 -1.00 -2.30
N ILE A 62 -1.41 -1.83 -2.87
CA ILE A 62 -2.52 -1.40 -3.71
C ILE A 62 -3.79 -1.99 -3.10
N VAL A 63 -4.79 -1.15 -2.86
CA VAL A 63 -6.10 -1.56 -2.36
C VAL A 63 -7.13 -1.35 -3.45
N VAL A 64 -7.83 -2.42 -3.82
CA VAL A 64 -8.96 -2.39 -4.76
C VAL A 64 -10.23 -2.61 -3.95
N LEU A 65 -11.16 -1.65 -3.99
CA LEU A 65 -12.38 -1.70 -3.20
C LEU A 65 -13.49 -2.45 -3.95
N GLY A 66 -14.33 -3.18 -3.21
CA GLY A 66 -15.43 -3.95 -3.78
C GLY A 66 -16.45 -3.10 -4.55
N CYS A 67 -16.60 -1.82 -4.20
CA CYS A 67 -17.45 -0.89 -4.94
C CYS A 67 -16.87 -0.51 -6.31
N GLU A 68 -15.55 -0.44 -6.42
CA GLU A 68 -14.86 -0.19 -7.69
C GLU A 68 -14.98 -1.41 -8.60
N ILE A 69 -14.76 -2.61 -8.06
CA ILE A 69 -14.99 -3.86 -8.80
C ILE A 69 -16.42 -3.92 -9.32
N LYS A 70 -17.40 -3.53 -8.49
CA LYS A 70 -18.80 -3.48 -8.91
C LYS A 70 -19.07 -2.45 -10.02
N GLN A 71 -18.29 -1.38 -10.12
CA GLN A 71 -18.37 -0.44 -11.25
C GLN A 71 -17.72 -1.04 -12.50
N MET A 72 -16.54 -1.63 -12.38
CA MET A 72 -15.84 -2.32 -13.48
C MET A 72 -16.72 -3.41 -14.10
N MET A 73 -17.38 -4.22 -13.28
CA MET A 73 -18.30 -5.27 -13.77
C MET A 73 -19.51 -4.74 -14.55
N LYS A 74 -19.84 -3.45 -14.41
CA LYS A 74 -20.99 -2.82 -15.08
C LYS A 74 -20.62 -2.08 -16.35
N ASP A 75 -19.37 -1.65 -16.47
CA ASP A 75 -18.92 -0.76 -17.52
C ASP A 75 -17.51 -1.16 -17.96
N LYS A 76 -17.40 -1.69 -19.18
CA LYS A 76 -16.14 -2.14 -19.76
C LYS A 76 -15.13 -1.02 -19.96
N MET A 77 -15.60 0.22 -20.18
CA MET A 77 -14.69 1.36 -20.31
C MET A 77 -14.05 1.68 -18.95
N ILE A 78 -14.84 1.66 -17.87
CA ILE A 78 -14.32 1.83 -16.50
C ILE A 78 -13.42 0.66 -16.11
N GLU A 79 -13.79 -0.56 -16.48
CA GLU A 79 -12.95 -1.75 -16.29
C GLU A 79 -11.57 -1.57 -16.93
N GLN A 80 -11.55 -1.21 -18.22
CA GLN A 80 -10.32 -1.00 -18.97
C GLN A 80 -9.48 0.13 -18.37
N GLU A 81 -10.08 1.29 -18.10
CA GLU A 81 -9.40 2.44 -17.52
C GLU A 81 -8.76 2.10 -16.16
N LYS A 82 -9.51 1.45 -15.26
CA LYS A 82 -8.98 1.05 -13.95
C LYS A 82 -7.88 0.00 -14.06
N ALA A 83 -8.02 -0.96 -14.97
CA ALA A 83 -6.99 -1.97 -15.23
C ALA A 83 -5.70 -1.33 -15.75
N ASP A 84 -5.80 -0.39 -16.70
CA ASP A 84 -4.66 0.33 -17.27
C ASP A 84 -3.98 1.21 -16.22
N ASN A 85 -4.75 1.93 -15.41
CA ASN A 85 -4.22 2.72 -14.30
C ASN A 85 -3.46 1.85 -13.28
N LEU A 86 -4.01 0.69 -12.93
CA LEU A 86 -3.37 -0.25 -12.02
C LEU A 86 -2.07 -0.82 -12.61
N ALA A 87 -2.10 -1.23 -13.88
CA ALA A 87 -0.93 -1.72 -14.58
C ALA A 87 0.17 -0.65 -14.66
N ASN A 88 -0.18 0.57 -15.05
CA ASN A 88 0.73 1.71 -15.11
C ASN A 88 1.37 2.01 -13.76
N TYR A 89 0.60 1.99 -12.67
CA TYR A 89 1.15 2.13 -11.33
C TYR A 89 2.18 1.04 -11.02
N ILE A 90 1.85 -0.24 -11.24
CA ILE A 90 2.77 -1.36 -10.99
C ILE A 90 4.07 -1.20 -11.81
N PHE A 91 3.97 -0.82 -13.08
CA PHE A 91 5.14 -0.64 -13.94
C PHE A 91 5.95 0.61 -13.62
N PHE A 92 5.31 1.71 -13.24
CA PHE A 92 5.96 2.97 -12.88
C PHE A 92 6.83 2.80 -11.63
N TYR A 93 6.31 2.20 -10.56
CA TYR A 93 7.07 1.94 -9.34
C TYR A 93 8.19 0.91 -9.56
N ALA A 94 7.98 -0.05 -10.47
CA ALA A 94 9.05 -0.95 -10.88
C ALA A 94 10.20 -0.20 -11.59
N LYS A 95 9.89 0.75 -12.48
CA LYS A 95 10.88 1.58 -13.17
C LYS A 95 11.62 2.53 -12.24
N ILE A 96 10.92 3.28 -11.38
CA ILE A 96 11.55 4.17 -10.39
C ILE A 96 12.52 3.36 -9.52
N ARG A 97 12.15 2.15 -9.11
CA ARG A 97 13.03 1.33 -8.27
C ARG A 97 14.26 0.82 -9.00
N ILE A 98 14.13 0.46 -10.28
CA ILE A 98 15.30 0.13 -11.12
C ILE A 98 16.23 1.34 -11.20
N MET A 99 15.68 2.53 -11.44
CA MET A 99 16.47 3.77 -11.47
C MET A 99 17.11 4.08 -10.12
N ALA A 100 16.38 3.99 -9.01
CA ALA A 100 16.92 4.20 -7.67
C ALA A 100 18.01 3.19 -7.28
N ARG A 101 18.03 1.98 -7.88
CA ARG A 101 19.13 1.02 -7.75
C ARG A 101 20.33 1.35 -8.64
N LEU A 102 20.09 1.80 -9.87
CA LEU A 102 21.13 2.19 -10.82
C LEU A 102 21.82 3.50 -10.42
N PHE A 103 21.10 4.38 -9.72
CA PHE A 103 21.61 5.62 -9.13
C PHE A 103 21.83 5.50 -7.62
N SER A 104 21.83 4.28 -7.04
CA SER A 104 22.23 4.08 -5.65
C SER A 104 23.72 4.40 -5.54
N PRO A 105 24.12 5.47 -4.85
CA PRO A 105 25.52 5.75 -4.69
C PRO A 105 26.12 4.67 -3.79
N ILE A 106 27.18 4.05 -4.27
CA ILE A 106 28.20 3.39 -3.45
C ILE A 106 28.79 4.46 -2.53
N VAL A 107 28.07 4.93 -1.51
CA VAL A 107 28.55 5.99 -0.59
C VAL A 107 27.88 5.86 0.78
N ILE A 108 27.90 4.70 1.46
CA ILE A 108 27.88 4.64 2.94
C ILE A 108 28.55 3.33 3.41
N PHE A 109 29.78 3.04 2.99
CA PHE A 109 30.55 1.94 3.62
C PHE A 109 32.05 2.21 3.77
N HIS A 110 32.52 3.43 3.51
CA HIS A 110 33.95 3.76 3.65
C HIS A 110 34.29 5.09 4.33
N SER A 111 33.33 5.96 4.70
CA SER A 111 33.67 7.20 5.43
C SER A 111 33.57 7.10 6.96
N GLN A 112 32.85 6.11 7.50
CA GLN A 112 32.69 5.97 8.96
C GLN A 112 33.88 5.30 9.67
N ILE A 113 34.82 4.72 8.91
CA ILE A 113 36.13 4.30 9.46
C ILE A 113 37.04 5.51 9.71
N LEU A 114 36.83 6.64 9.03
CA LEU A 114 37.68 7.84 9.19
C LEU A 114 37.21 8.81 10.29
N GLN A 115 35.97 8.71 10.77
CA GLN A 115 35.49 9.56 11.88
C GLN A 115 35.73 8.94 13.27
N ASN A 116 35.83 7.61 13.38
CA ASN A 116 36.19 6.94 14.64
C ASN A 116 37.70 6.96 14.97
N GLY A 117 38.53 7.59 14.12
CA GLY A 117 39.98 7.68 14.29
C GLY A 117 40.48 8.98 14.92
N TYR A 118 39.62 9.99 15.12
CA TYR A 118 40.04 11.34 15.56
C TYR A 118 39.62 11.73 17.00
N GLU A 119 38.80 10.94 17.70
CA GLU A 119 38.40 11.22 19.10
C GLU A 119 39.20 10.41 20.15
N LYS A 120 40.32 9.81 19.77
CA LYS A 120 41.29 9.20 20.71
C LYS A 120 42.70 9.74 20.50
N SER A 121 42.90 11.06 20.60
CA SER A 121 44.19 11.68 20.96
C SER A 121 44.09 13.20 21.06
N SER A 122 43.58 13.72 22.18
CA SER A 122 44.07 14.93 22.87
C SER A 122 43.22 15.23 24.10
#